data_AF-A0A379LQQ7-F1
#
_entry.id   AF-A0A379LQQ7-F1
#
_cell.length_a   1.000
_cell.length_b   1.000
_cell.length_c   1.000
_cell.angle_alpha   90.00
_cell.angle_beta   90.00
_cell.angle_gamma   90.00
#
_symmetry.space_group_name_H-M   'P 1'
#
loop_
_entity.id
_entity.type
_entity.pdbx_description
1 polymer ?
#
loop_
_entity_poly.entity_id
_entity_poly.type
_entity_poly.pdbx_seq_one_letter_code
_entity_poly.pdbx_strand_id
1 'polypeptide(L)'
;MHTMSSHYSGDDFVINLLRPLSAWLYADLRRGASRRLNRFEQTVQQQADKVMRASSRNESSIPLFLEAVSVLDKTEIWLEAIRLTAMGFNVEVDSRATGLPAVKTDLHQHHVMWCGAGISQQMQDYFEQQSLDGHPVMLSGPDCNLQFAQSNASSAA
;
A
#
# COMPACT_ATOMS: atom_id res chain seq x y z
N MET A 1 -15.90 -4.33 18.14
CA MET A 1 -14.51 -4.85 18.14
C MET A 1 -13.58 -3.79 18.73
N HIS A 2 -13.58 -3.62 20.05
CA HIS A 2 -12.81 -2.55 20.72
C HIS A 2 -11.60 -3.06 21.53
N THR A 3 -11.14 -4.30 21.32
CA THR A 3 -10.28 -4.97 22.33
C THR A 3 -9.01 -5.63 21.80
N MET A 4 -8.48 -5.24 20.64
CA MET A 4 -7.12 -5.66 20.23
C MET A 4 -6.29 -4.49 19.67
N SER A 5 -6.90 -3.55 18.95
CA SER A 5 -6.23 -2.33 18.47
C SER A 5 -5.80 -1.36 19.59
N SER A 6 -6.24 -1.58 20.82
CA SER A 6 -5.84 -0.78 22.00
C SER A 6 -4.55 -1.28 22.66
N HIS A 7 -4.12 -2.51 22.34
CA HIS A 7 -2.95 -3.16 22.96
C HIS A 7 -1.69 -3.10 22.09
N TYR A 8 -1.82 -2.62 20.85
CA TYR A 8 -0.73 -2.47 19.89
C TYR A 8 -0.69 -1.02 19.43
N SER A 9 0.51 -0.48 19.16
CA SER A 9 0.61 0.70 18.31
C SER A 9 -0.01 0.38 16.95
N GLY A 10 -0.55 1.38 16.24
CA GLY A 10 -1.26 1.14 14.98
C GLY A 10 -0.46 0.32 13.96
N ASP A 11 0.85 0.53 13.92
CA ASP A 11 1.79 -0.19 13.06
C ASP A 11 2.02 -1.63 13.52
N ASP A 12 2.20 -1.87 14.82
CA ASP A 12 2.40 -3.21 15.37
C ASP A 12 1.19 -4.12 15.10
N PHE A 13 -0.02 -3.57 15.11
CA PHE A 13 -1.23 -4.34 14.81
C PHE A 13 -1.23 -4.87 13.37
N VAL A 14 -0.82 -4.05 12.42
CA VAL A 14 -0.74 -4.47 11.01
C VAL A 14 0.42 -5.44 10.81
N ILE A 15 1.61 -5.09 11.29
CA ILE A 15 2.85 -5.83 11.06
C ILE A 15 2.84 -7.19 11.77
N ASN A 16 2.48 -7.22 13.06
CA ASN A 16 2.66 -8.41 13.90
C ASN A 16 1.40 -9.30 13.98
N LEU A 17 0.24 -8.81 13.55
CA LEU A 17 -1.00 -9.61 13.58
C LEU A 17 -1.63 -9.77 12.20
N LEU A 18 -2.00 -8.68 11.52
CA LEU A 18 -2.82 -8.79 10.31
C LEU A 18 -2.05 -9.35 9.11
N ARG A 19 -0.80 -8.93 8.88
CA ARG A 19 0.03 -9.45 7.78
C ARG A 19 0.32 -10.96 7.96
N PRO A 20 0.74 -11.46 9.14
CA PRO A 20 0.90 -12.90 9.37
C PRO A 20 -0.41 -13.69 9.19
N LEU A 21 -1.54 -13.14 9.67
CA LEU A 21 -2.85 -13.77 9.50
C LEU A 21 -3.26 -13.84 8.02
N SER A 22 -3.00 -12.79 7.25
CA SER A 22 -3.23 -12.77 5.80
C SER A 22 -2.45 -13.89 5.11
N ALA A 23 -1.13 -13.94 5.35
CA ALA A 23 -0.26 -14.97 4.77
C ALA A 23 -0.74 -16.39 5.10
N TRP A 24 -1.14 -16.64 6.35
CA TRP A 24 -1.69 -17.93 6.75
C TRP A 24 -3.03 -18.26 6.07
N LEU A 25 -3.92 -17.28 5.92
CA LEU A 25 -5.22 -17.48 5.26
C LEU A 25 -5.09 -17.74 3.76
N TYR A 26 -4.14 -17.09 3.09
CA TYR A 26 -3.84 -17.35 1.67
C TYR A 26 -3.20 -18.73 1.45
N ALA A 27 -2.45 -19.25 2.44
CA ALA A 27 -1.88 -20.59 2.40
C ALA A 27 -2.84 -21.71 2.88
N ASP A 28 -4.03 -21.38 3.38
CA ASP A 28 -4.94 -22.35 3.99
C ASP A 28 -5.65 -23.23 2.93
N LEU A 29 -5.42 -24.55 2.99
CA LEU A 29 -6.03 -25.54 2.09
C LEU A 29 -7.16 -26.34 2.74
N ARG A 30 -7.49 -26.08 4.01
CA ARG A 30 -8.51 -26.86 4.74
C ARG A 30 -9.91 -26.51 4.25
N ARG A 31 -10.87 -27.41 4.49
CA ARG A 31 -12.28 -27.19 4.15
C ARG A 31 -12.78 -25.83 4.67
N GLY A 32 -13.39 -25.05 3.77
CA GLY A 32 -13.90 -23.71 4.06
C GLY A 32 -12.86 -22.59 4.08
N ALA A 33 -11.62 -22.83 3.66
CA ALA A 33 -10.57 -21.82 3.58
C ALA A 33 -11.00 -20.61 2.74
N SER A 34 -11.51 -20.82 1.52
CA SER A 34 -11.97 -19.72 0.65
C SER A 34 -13.02 -18.83 1.32
N ARG A 35 -13.92 -19.40 2.14
CA ARG A 35 -14.92 -18.64 2.90
C ARG A 35 -14.30 -17.87 4.06
N ARG A 36 -13.26 -18.40 4.71
CA ARG A 36 -12.52 -17.67 5.77
C ARG A 36 -11.73 -16.51 5.14
N LEU A 37 -10.99 -16.78 4.06
CA LEU A 37 -10.23 -15.79 3.33
C LEU A 37 -11.12 -14.66 2.82
N ASN A 38 -12.23 -14.96 2.15
CA ASN A 38 -13.14 -13.94 1.64
C ASN A 38 -13.73 -13.06 2.76
N ARG A 39 -14.08 -13.65 3.91
CA ARG A 39 -14.53 -12.87 5.07
C ARG A 39 -13.43 -11.97 5.61
N PHE A 40 -12.20 -12.46 5.64
CA PHE A 40 -11.06 -11.67 6.08
C PHE A 40 -10.79 -10.50 5.12
N GLU A 41 -10.74 -10.76 3.81
CA GLU A 41 -10.59 -9.72 2.78
C GLU A 41 -11.63 -8.60 2.95
N GLN A 42 -12.91 -8.96 3.07
CA GLN A 42 -14.00 -8.01 3.30
C GLN A 42 -13.83 -7.25 4.62
N THR A 43 -13.44 -7.93 5.70
CA THR A 43 -13.27 -7.31 7.03
C THR A 43 -12.13 -6.31 7.03
N VAL A 44 -11.01 -6.63 6.37
CA VAL A 44 -9.86 -5.72 6.23
C VAL A 44 -10.26 -4.46 5.48
N GLN A 45 -10.93 -4.59 4.34
CA GLN A 45 -11.39 -3.43 3.57
C GLN A 45 -12.38 -2.56 4.38
N GLN A 46 -13.37 -3.19 5.04
CA GLN A 46 -14.32 -2.46 5.89
C GLN A 46 -13.63 -1.71 7.04
N GLN A 47 -12.58 -2.30 7.61
CA GLN A 47 -11.80 -1.66 8.66
C GLN A 47 -10.98 -0.49 8.11
N ALA A 48 -10.37 -0.64 6.94
CA ALA A 48 -9.67 0.45 6.24
C ALA A 48 -10.63 1.62 5.98
N ASP A 49 -11.78 1.37 5.36
CA ASP A 49 -12.81 2.37 5.11
C ASP A 49 -13.24 3.09 6.40
N LYS A 50 -13.37 2.35 7.51
CA LYS A 50 -13.75 2.92 8.80
C LYS A 50 -12.68 3.87 9.34
N VAL A 51 -11.41 3.48 9.33
CA VAL A 51 -10.34 4.33 9.89
C VAL A 51 -10.04 5.51 8.98
N MET A 52 -10.07 5.33 7.65
CA MET A 52 -9.88 6.41 6.68
C MET A 52 -10.98 7.47 6.82
N ARG A 53 -12.26 7.06 6.92
CA ARG A 53 -13.38 7.99 7.19
C ARG A 53 -13.27 8.73 8.51
N ALA A 54 -12.62 8.13 9.52
CA ALA A 54 -12.38 8.81 10.78
C ALA A 54 -11.25 9.85 10.62
N SER A 55 -10.17 9.49 9.93
CA SER A 55 -9.03 10.37 9.63
C SER A 55 -9.42 11.56 8.75
N SER A 56 -10.31 11.37 7.77
CA SER A 56 -10.75 12.43 6.87
C SER A 56 -11.52 13.56 7.57
N ARG A 57 -11.93 13.37 8.83
CA ARG A 57 -12.60 14.37 9.67
C ARG A 57 -11.64 15.08 10.63
N ASN A 58 -10.38 14.66 10.66
CA ASN A 58 -9.35 15.23 11.51
C ASN A 58 -8.54 16.26 10.71
N GLU A 59 -8.65 17.53 11.08
CA GLU A 59 -7.95 18.65 10.41
C GLU A 59 -6.42 18.57 10.52
N SER A 60 -5.90 17.82 11.49
CA SER A 60 -4.46 17.61 11.66
C SER A 60 -3.90 16.47 10.80
N SER A 61 -4.75 15.69 10.14
CA SER A 61 -4.30 14.58 9.30
C SER A 61 -3.72 15.06 7.97
N ILE A 62 -2.59 14.50 7.56
CA ILE A 62 -1.90 14.89 6.32
C ILE A 62 -2.49 14.13 5.11
N PRO A 63 -2.95 14.80 4.04
CA PRO A 63 -3.47 14.14 2.85
C PRO A 63 -2.41 13.33 2.10
N LEU A 64 -2.66 12.04 1.91
CA LEU A 64 -1.76 11.10 1.25
C LEU A 64 -2.53 10.26 0.23
N PHE A 65 -2.03 10.21 -1.00
CA PHE A 65 -2.53 9.31 -2.03
C PHE A 65 -1.72 8.01 -2.02
N LEU A 66 -2.39 6.87 -1.89
CA LEU A 66 -1.79 5.54 -1.91
C LEU A 66 -2.23 4.81 -3.18
N GLU A 67 -1.30 4.62 -4.11
CA GLU A 67 -1.53 3.92 -5.37
C GLU A 67 -1.00 2.48 -5.28
N ALA A 68 -1.83 1.51 -5.61
CA ALA A 68 -1.39 0.13 -5.83
C ALA A 68 -0.70 0.02 -7.20
N VAL A 69 0.63 -0.06 -7.22
CA VAL A 69 1.38 -0.38 -8.45
C VAL A 69 1.32 -1.89 -8.71
N SER A 70 1.59 -2.67 -7.66
CA SER A 70 1.45 -4.11 -7.64
C SER A 70 1.13 -4.58 -6.22
N VAL A 71 0.44 -5.72 -6.11
CA VAL A 71 0.10 -6.35 -4.83
C VAL A 71 0.26 -7.86 -4.94
N LEU A 72 0.71 -8.49 -3.86
CA LEU A 72 0.76 -9.94 -3.70
C LEU A 72 -0.65 -10.51 -3.52
N ASP A 73 -1.52 -9.74 -2.86
CA ASP A 73 -2.86 -10.18 -2.51
C ASP A 73 -3.85 -9.02 -2.36
N LYS A 74 -5.14 -9.34 -2.22
CA LYS A 74 -6.22 -8.34 -2.22
C LYS A 74 -6.26 -7.49 -0.95
N THR A 75 -5.62 -7.93 0.12
CA THR A 75 -5.64 -7.26 1.43
C THR A 75 -4.48 -6.29 1.59
N GLU A 76 -3.39 -6.50 0.88
CA GLU A 76 -2.11 -5.82 1.11
C GLU A 76 -2.22 -4.29 1.10
N ILE A 77 -2.83 -3.71 0.05
CA ILE A 77 -2.98 -2.26 -0.06
C ILE A 77 -3.85 -1.68 1.07
N TRP A 78 -4.85 -2.43 1.52
CA TRP A 78 -5.74 -2.00 2.59
C TRP A 78 -5.08 -2.11 3.97
N LEU A 79 -4.25 -3.13 4.18
CA LEU A 79 -3.42 -3.24 5.38
C LEU A 79 -2.45 -2.07 5.47
N GLU A 80 -1.87 -1.66 4.33
CA GLU A 80 -1.02 -0.48 4.29
C GLU A 80 -1.80 0.81 4.53
N ALA A 81 -3.00 0.96 3.96
CA ALA A 81 -3.87 2.11 4.23
C ALA A 81 -4.21 2.23 5.73
N ILE A 82 -4.48 1.11 6.41
CA ILE A 82 -4.71 1.08 7.87
C ILE A 82 -3.46 1.57 8.61
N ARG A 83 -2.28 1.08 8.23
CA ARG A 83 -1.00 1.46 8.85
C ARG A 83 -0.71 2.96 8.70
N LEU A 84 -0.75 3.47 7.47
CA LEU A 84 -0.56 4.89 7.16
C LEU A 84 -1.60 5.76 7.89
N THR A 85 -2.86 5.34 7.93
CA THR A 85 -3.89 6.06 8.69
C THR A 85 -3.55 6.14 10.17
N ALA A 86 -3.02 5.07 10.76
CA ALA A 86 -2.63 5.05 12.16
C ALA A 86 -1.38 5.91 12.47
N MET A 87 -0.56 6.21 11.46
CA MET A 87 0.54 7.18 11.55
C MET A 87 0.08 8.64 11.38
N GLY A 88 -1.21 8.90 11.20
CA GLY A 88 -1.77 10.26 11.10
C GLY A 88 -2.04 10.76 9.69
N PHE A 89 -1.98 9.90 8.67
CA PHE A 89 -2.34 10.28 7.31
C PHE A 89 -3.86 10.20 7.07
N ASN A 90 -4.38 11.12 6.26
CA ASN A 90 -5.67 11.00 5.61
C ASN A 90 -5.44 10.35 4.24
N VAL A 91 -5.61 9.02 4.20
CA VAL A 91 -5.26 8.21 3.04
C VAL A 91 -6.43 8.15 2.06
N GLU A 92 -6.18 8.44 0.79
CA GLU A 92 -7.01 8.05 -0.35
C GLU A 92 -6.32 6.88 -1.08
N VAL A 93 -7.07 5.85 -1.46
CA VAL A 93 -6.51 4.62 -2.03
C VAL A 93 -7.00 4.40 -3.46
N ASP A 94 -6.09 4.26 -4.42
CA ASP A 94 -6.37 3.56 -5.67
C ASP A 94 -5.86 2.12 -5.57
N SER A 95 -6.80 1.19 -5.35
CA SER A 95 -6.48 -0.23 -5.14
C SER A 95 -6.24 -1.01 -6.44
N ARG A 96 -6.33 -0.35 -7.61
CA ARG A 96 -6.24 -1.03 -8.90
C ARG A 96 -4.78 -1.13 -9.35
N ALA A 97 -4.17 -2.30 -9.15
CA ALA A 97 -2.86 -2.64 -9.71
C ALA A 97 -2.94 -2.91 -11.22
N THR A 98 -3.13 -1.85 -12.03
CA THR A 98 -3.30 -1.96 -13.49
C THR A 98 -1.99 -1.91 -14.28
N GLY A 99 -0.89 -1.54 -13.62
CA GLY A 99 0.39 -1.26 -14.29
C GLY A 99 0.41 0.07 -15.05
N LEU A 100 -0.66 0.88 -14.94
CA LEU A 100 -0.75 2.24 -15.45
C LEU A 100 -0.88 3.21 -14.28
N PRO A 101 -0.36 4.45 -14.41
CA PRO A 101 -0.48 5.46 -13.37
C PRO A 101 -1.94 5.73 -12.99
N ALA A 102 -2.20 5.76 -11.69
CA ALA A 102 -3.49 6.16 -11.17
C ALA A 102 -3.76 7.65 -11.40
N VAL A 103 -5.05 7.99 -11.53
CA VAL A 103 -5.48 9.38 -11.64
C VAL A 103 -5.53 9.98 -10.24
N LYS A 104 -4.51 10.75 -9.88
CA LYS A 104 -4.45 11.51 -8.63
C LYS A 104 -5.19 12.84 -8.76
N THR A 105 -5.84 13.28 -7.69
CA THR A 105 -6.33 14.66 -7.54
C THR A 105 -5.26 15.55 -6.88
N ASP A 106 -5.24 16.84 -7.20
CA ASP A 106 -4.28 17.84 -6.68
C ASP A 106 -4.39 18.08 -5.16
N LEU A 107 -5.34 17.43 -4.48
CA LEU A 107 -5.59 17.59 -3.05
C LEU A 107 -4.54 16.90 -2.16
N HIS A 108 -3.69 16.04 -2.72
CA HIS A 108 -2.76 15.22 -1.94
C HIS A 108 -1.34 15.79 -1.90
N GLN A 109 -0.85 16.04 -0.69
CA GLN A 109 0.50 16.54 -0.45
C GLN A 109 1.59 15.48 -0.66
N HIS A 110 1.23 14.20 -0.53
CA HIS A 110 2.17 13.09 -0.73
C HIS A 110 1.54 12.01 -1.61
N HIS A 111 2.38 11.34 -2.40
CA HIS A 111 2.01 10.20 -3.21
C HIS A 111 2.89 9.00 -2.86
N VAL A 112 2.28 7.90 -2.41
CA VAL A 112 2.95 6.62 -2.16
C VAL A 112 2.54 5.62 -3.23
N MET A 113 3.53 5.14 -3.97
CA MET A 113 3.40 4.06 -4.94
C MET A 113 3.77 2.74 -4.24
N TRP A 114 2.80 1.86 -4.05
CA TRP A 114 2.98 0.58 -3.35
C TRP A 114 3.31 -0.56 -4.32
N CYS A 115 4.48 -1.16 -4.15
CA CYS A 115 4.97 -2.32 -4.90
C CYS A 115 5.08 -3.57 -4.01
N GLY A 116 4.02 -4.37 -4.01
CA GLY A 116 3.96 -5.67 -3.34
C GLY A 116 4.66 -6.79 -4.10
N ALA A 117 4.56 -6.77 -5.43
CA ALA A 117 4.96 -7.88 -6.31
C ALA A 117 5.85 -7.42 -7.48
N GLY A 118 6.67 -6.41 -7.23
CA GLY A 118 7.58 -5.81 -8.21
C GLY A 118 6.98 -4.64 -8.97
N ILE A 119 7.82 -3.91 -9.70
CA ILE A 119 7.44 -2.75 -10.48
C ILE A 119 7.63 -3.03 -11.98
N SER A 120 6.67 -2.63 -12.81
CA SER A 120 6.83 -2.69 -14.27
C SER A 120 7.73 -1.54 -14.74
N GLN A 121 8.43 -1.72 -15.87
CA GLN A 121 9.27 -0.65 -16.44
C GLN A 121 8.48 0.64 -16.64
N GLN A 122 7.24 0.54 -17.14
CA GLN A 122 6.38 1.71 -17.34
C GLN A 122 6.10 2.48 -16.04
N MET A 123 5.85 1.78 -14.93
CA MET A 123 5.60 2.41 -13.64
C MET A 123 6.88 2.93 -12.99
N GLN A 124 8.03 2.30 -13.27
CA GLN A 124 9.34 2.81 -12.88
C GLN A 124 9.64 4.12 -13.60
N ASP A 125 9.48 4.17 -14.93
CA ASP A 125 9.68 5.39 -15.72
C ASP A 125 8.78 6.53 -15.22
N TYR A 126 7.52 6.21 -14.88
CA TYR A 126 6.59 7.16 -14.28
C TYR A 126 7.06 7.68 -12.92
N PHE A 127 7.50 6.78 -12.02
CA PHE A 127 8.04 7.17 -10.71
C PHE A 127 9.27 8.08 -10.86
N GLU A 128 10.20 7.72 -11.73
CA GLU A 128 11.42 8.49 -11.99
C GLU A 128 11.09 9.88 -12.54
N GLN A 129 10.18 9.97 -13.51
CA GLN A 129 9.73 11.25 -14.07
C GLN A 129 9.08 12.14 -13.00
N GLN A 130 8.16 11.59 -12.20
CA GLN A 130 7.51 12.35 -11.13
C GLN A 130 8.51 12.86 -10.09
N SER A 131 9.52 12.04 -9.75
CA SER A 131 10.59 12.42 -8.84
C SER A 131 11.49 13.53 -9.43
N LEU A 132 11.84 13.44 -10.72
CA LEU A 132 12.62 14.46 -11.43
C LEU A 132 11.88 15.80 -11.52
N ASP A 133 10.56 15.75 -11.71
CA ASP A 133 9.69 16.94 -11.72
C ASP A 133 9.49 17.55 -10.32
N GLY A 134 10.09 16.97 -9.28
CA GLY A 134 10.04 17.46 -7.91
C GLY A 134 8.74 17.15 -7.18
N HIS A 135 7.92 16.23 -7.70
CA HIS A 135 6.71 15.81 -7.01
C HIS A 135 7.07 14.98 -5.76
N PRO A 136 6.30 15.11 -4.66
CA PRO A 136 6.50 14.37 -3.42
C PRO A 136 5.98 12.93 -3.56
N VAL A 137 6.64 12.16 -4.43
CA VAL A 137 6.35 10.74 -4.70
C VAL A 137 7.35 9.85 -3.97
N MET A 138 6.87 8.73 -3.43
CA MET A 138 7.68 7.72 -2.76
C MET A 138 7.31 6.33 -3.28
N LEU A 139 8.31 5.59 -3.74
CA LEU A 139 8.18 4.17 -4.03
C LEU A 139 8.40 3.37 -2.74
N SER A 140 7.45 2.51 -2.39
CA SER A 140 7.48 1.71 -1.16
C SER A 140 6.90 0.32 -1.40
N GLY A 141 6.99 -0.55 -0.40
CA GLY A 141 6.51 -1.93 -0.47
C GLY A 141 7.63 -2.97 -0.35
N PRO A 142 7.27 -4.26 -0.22
CA PRO A 142 8.23 -5.35 -0.03
C PRO A 142 9.09 -5.65 -1.26
N ASP A 143 8.68 -5.23 -2.46
CA ASP A 143 9.43 -5.45 -3.71
C ASP A 143 9.55 -4.17 -4.53
N CYS A 144 10.29 -3.20 -3.99
CA CYS A 144 10.57 -1.90 -4.61
C CYS A 144 11.96 -1.83 -5.27
N ASN A 145 12.55 -2.96 -5.63
CA ASN A 145 13.87 -2.99 -6.26
C ASN A 145 13.80 -2.35 -7.65
N LEU A 146 14.29 -1.11 -7.74
CA LEU A 146 14.44 -0.40 -9.01
C LEU A 146 15.44 -1.16 -9.89
N GLN A 147 15.01 -1.52 -11.10
CA GLN A 147 15.91 -2.08 -12.08
C GLN A 147 16.67 -0.90 -12.72
N PHE A 148 17.81 -0.54 -12.14
CA PHE A 148 18.72 0.36 -12.83
C PHE A 148 19.35 -0.41 -13.99
N ALA A 149 19.02 -0.03 -15.22
CA ALA A 149 19.79 -0.49 -16.37
C ALA A 149 21.25 -0.09 -16.13
N GLN A 150 22.12 -1.06 -15.90
CA GLN A 150 23.55 -0.83 -15.89
C GLN A 150 23.92 -0.29 -17.27
N SER A 151 24.12 1.01 -17.36
CA SER A 151 24.74 1.65 -18.49
C SER A 151 26.19 1.16 -18.49
N ASN A 152 26.46 0.11 -19.27
CA ASN A 152 27.81 -0.29 -19.64
C ASN A 152 28.40 0.81 -20.52
N ALA A 153 28.76 1.94 -19.91
CA ALA A 153 29.74 2.85 -20.47
C ALA A 153 31.09 2.13 -20.40
N SER A 154 31.37 1.30 -21.40
CA SER A 154 32.71 0.79 -21.66
C SER A 154 33.58 1.99 -22.02
N SER A 155 34.21 2.59 -21.00
CA SER A 155 35.42 3.38 -21.15
C SER A 155 36.54 2.40 -21.48
N ALA A 156 36.80 2.22 -22.77
CA ALA A 156 38.08 1.69 -23.24
C ALA A 156 38.85 2.87 -23.82
N ALA A 157 39.81 3.34 -23.01
CA ALA A 157 40.90 4.22 -23.39
C ALA A 157 41.93 3.47 -24.27
#